data_AF-A0A7D9KF14-F1
#
_entry.id   AF-A0A7D9KF14-F1
#
_cell.length_a   1.000
_cell.length_b   1.000
_cell.length_c   1.000
_cell.angle_alpha   90.00
_cell.angle_beta   90.00
_cell.angle_gamma   90.00
#
_symmetry.space_group_name_H-M   'P 1'
#
loop_
_entity.id
_entity.type
_entity.pdbx_description
1 polymer ?
#
loop_
_entity_poly.entity_id
_entity_poly.type
_entity_poly.pdbx_seq_one_letter_code
_entity_poly.pdbx_strand_id
1 'polypeptide(L)'
;NQESKLSDQSKNVSLGEAPLPITTSIRVRLDVPAKEFNEWVEFTPFEYGMAKYGVFGKIEEFGGKFYKGQLVKKFEEPPLSYLQGIWGSVFAIILAAKYEKVALEAAGQCKTEDDDSEDEKDGVLEDEVD
;
A
#
# COMPACT_ATOMS: atom_id res chain seq x y z
N ASN A 1 -6.54 -12.86 19.09
CA ASN A 1 -5.22 -12.35 19.55
C ASN A 1 -4.81 -11.13 18.70
N GLN A 2 -5.62 -10.07 18.72
CA GLN A 2 -5.44 -8.87 17.87
C GLN A 2 -4.71 -7.71 18.60
N GLU A 3 -4.33 -7.91 19.85
CA GLU A 3 -3.77 -6.84 20.71
C GLU A 3 -2.25 -6.89 20.87
N SER A 4 -1.56 -7.91 20.33
CA SER A 4 -0.10 -8.02 20.44
C SER A 4 0.58 -6.87 19.70
N LYS A 5 1.57 -6.24 20.34
CA LYS A 5 2.38 -5.14 19.79
C LYS A 5 3.78 -5.63 19.42
N LEU A 6 4.52 -4.85 18.63
CA LEU A 6 5.91 -5.20 18.32
C LEU A 6 6.82 -4.96 19.54
N SER A 7 6.52 -3.91 20.32
CA SER A 7 7.17 -3.65 21.61
C SER A 7 7.09 -4.82 22.60
N ASP A 8 6.01 -5.62 22.58
CA ASP A 8 5.86 -6.77 23.47
C ASP A 8 6.94 -7.84 23.25
N GLN A 9 7.48 -7.94 22.04
CA GLN A 9 8.53 -8.91 21.72
C GLN A 9 9.86 -8.58 22.40
N SER A 10 10.06 -7.35 22.87
CA SER A 10 11.27 -6.92 23.58
C SER A 10 11.55 -7.78 24.81
N LYS A 11 10.50 -8.25 25.49
CA LYS A 11 10.59 -9.11 26.68
C LYS A 11 11.37 -10.40 26.38
N ASN A 12 11.12 -11.00 25.22
CA ASN A 12 11.70 -12.30 24.82
C ASN A 12 13.14 -12.18 24.30
N VAL A 13 13.56 -10.99 23.89
CA VAL A 13 14.90 -10.76 23.30
C VAL A 13 15.84 -10.00 24.24
N SER A 14 15.30 -9.33 25.26
CA SER A 14 16.06 -8.50 26.20
C SER A 14 17.19 -9.25 26.94
N LEU A 15 16.99 -10.54 27.23
CA LEU A 15 17.97 -11.41 27.89
C LEU A 15 18.73 -12.31 26.89
N GLY A 16 18.56 -12.10 25.59
CA GLY A 16 19.18 -12.93 24.56
C GLY A 16 18.63 -14.37 24.48
N GLU A 17 17.46 -14.64 25.08
CA GLU A 17 16.79 -15.94 25.02
C GLU A 17 16.27 -16.27 23.61
N ALA A 18 16.05 -15.25 22.78
CA ALA A 18 15.70 -15.36 21.38
C ALA A 18 16.53 -14.39 20.52
N PRO A 19 16.80 -14.72 19.24
CA PRO A 19 17.45 -13.79 18.32
C PRO A 19 16.58 -12.55 18.10
N LEU A 20 17.22 -11.41 17.87
CA LEU A 20 16.53 -10.15 17.61
C LEU A 20 15.74 -10.21 16.29
N PRO A 21 14.41 -10.09 16.30
CA PRO A 21 13.65 -9.98 15.06
C PRO A 21 13.90 -8.61 14.44
N ILE A 22 14.29 -8.62 13.16
CA ILE A 22 14.41 -7.43 12.33
C ILE A 22 13.46 -7.62 11.16
N THR A 23 12.45 -6.77 11.05
CA THR A 23 11.53 -6.75 9.92
C THR A 23 11.69 -5.44 9.16
N THR A 24 11.23 -5.42 7.91
CA THR A 24 11.48 -4.27 7.04
C THR A 24 10.30 -3.96 6.13
N SER A 25 10.21 -2.69 5.73
CA SER A 25 9.29 -2.22 4.69
C SER A 25 10.00 -1.22 3.78
N ILE A 26 9.32 -0.86 2.69
CA ILE A 26 9.82 0.12 1.74
C ILE A 26 8.94 1.36 1.82
N ARG A 27 9.56 2.51 2.10
CA ARG A 27 8.95 3.83 1.95
C ARG A 27 9.17 4.30 0.52
N VAL A 28 8.06 4.49 -0.19
CA VAL A 28 8.02 5.12 -1.50
C VAL A 28 7.48 6.55 -1.39
N ARG A 29 7.71 7.34 -2.42
CA ARG A 29 7.09 8.66 -2.61
C ARG A 29 5.98 8.55 -3.63
N LEU A 30 4.95 9.38 -3.49
CA LEU A 30 3.81 9.38 -4.42
C LEU A 30 4.09 10.20 -5.69
N ASP A 31 5.04 11.13 -5.63
CA ASP A 31 5.38 12.06 -6.71
C ASP A 31 6.49 11.54 -7.64
N VAL A 32 7.15 10.43 -7.29
CA VAL A 32 8.20 9.81 -8.11
C VAL A 32 7.98 8.31 -8.23
N PRO A 33 8.39 7.68 -9.35
CA PRO A 33 8.27 6.23 -9.50
C PRO A 33 9.03 5.47 -8.41
N ALA A 34 8.45 4.39 -7.89
CA ALA A 34 9.07 3.56 -6.83
C ALA A 34 10.44 2.99 -7.23
N LYS A 35 10.67 2.79 -8.53
CA LYS A 35 11.97 2.35 -9.07
C LYS A 35 13.08 3.39 -8.84
N GLU A 36 12.72 4.67 -8.83
CA GLU A 36 13.65 5.78 -8.64
C GLU A 36 13.81 6.14 -7.16
N PHE A 37 12.74 6.00 -6.36
CA PHE A 37 12.79 6.25 -4.92
C PHE A 37 12.14 5.12 -4.12
N ASN A 38 12.98 4.35 -3.46
CA ASN A 38 12.61 3.33 -2.48
C ASN A 38 13.60 3.42 -1.31
N GLU A 39 13.08 3.63 -0.11
CA GLU A 39 13.89 3.71 1.11
C GLU A 39 13.50 2.60 2.06
N TRP A 40 14.50 1.85 2.54
CA TRP A 40 14.28 0.82 3.53
C TRP A 40 13.97 1.44 4.90
N VAL A 41 12.90 0.92 5.51
CA VAL A 41 12.55 1.18 6.89
C VAL A 41 12.72 -0.12 7.66
N GLU A 42 13.49 -0.07 8.73
CA GLU A 42 13.76 -1.20 9.61
C GLU A 42 12.88 -1.10 10.86
N PHE A 43 12.46 -2.24 11.37
CA PHE A 43 11.65 -2.35 12.57
C PHE A 43 12.23 -3.45 13.46
N THR A 44 12.37 -3.12 14.74
CA THR A 44 12.74 -4.04 15.81
C THR A 44 11.76 -3.87 16.97
N PRO A 45 11.77 -4.75 17.98
CA PRO A 45 10.99 -4.55 19.20
C PRO A 45 11.35 -3.30 20.00
N PHE A 46 12.44 -2.61 19.65
CA PHE A 46 12.94 -1.44 20.36
C PHE A 46 12.73 -0.15 19.57
N GLU A 47 12.99 -0.19 18.28
CA GLU A 47 13.04 0.99 17.43
C GLU A 47 12.58 0.72 16.00
N TYR A 48 12.19 1.78 15.31
CA TYR A 48 11.98 1.80 13.87
C TYR A 48 12.76 2.96 13.27
N GLY A 49 13.20 2.84 12.03
CA GLY A 49 13.94 3.92 11.40
C GLY A 49 14.42 3.65 10.00
N MET A 50 15.11 4.65 9.44
CA MET A 50 15.75 4.56 8.13
C MET A 50 17.26 4.67 8.32
N ALA A 51 17.96 3.53 8.22
CA ALA A 51 19.40 3.45 8.42
C ALA A 51 20.17 4.43 7.51
N LYS A 52 19.73 4.62 6.27
CA LYS A 52 20.31 5.57 5.31
C LYS A 52 20.42 6.99 5.85
N TYR A 53 19.45 7.42 6.66
CA TYR A 53 19.40 8.77 7.21
C TYR A 53 19.85 8.84 8.67
N GLY A 54 20.14 7.70 9.30
CA GLY A 54 20.46 7.62 10.73
C GLY A 54 19.31 8.09 11.63
N VAL A 55 18.07 8.05 11.14
CA VAL A 55 16.89 8.53 11.87
C VAL A 55 16.11 7.34 12.40
N PHE A 56 16.05 7.23 13.73
CA PHE A 56 15.35 6.19 14.45
C PHE A 56 14.43 6.78 15.53
N GLY A 57 13.34 6.10 15.81
CA GLY A 57 12.38 6.42 16.87
C GLY A 57 11.98 5.14 17.61
N LYS A 58 11.41 5.29 18.82
CA LYS A 58 10.92 4.13 19.58
C LYS A 58 9.75 3.49 18.86
N ILE A 59 9.66 2.17 18.87
CA ILE A 59 8.55 1.49 18.18
C ILE A 59 7.16 1.93 18.67
N GLU A 60 7.03 2.26 19.95
CA GLU A 60 5.79 2.79 20.55
C GLU A 60 5.36 4.16 20.02
N GLU A 61 6.26 4.90 19.36
CA GLU A 61 6.01 6.23 18.79
C GLU A 61 5.68 6.14 17.30
N PHE A 62 5.72 4.93 16.72
CA PHE A 62 5.39 4.70 15.32
C PHE A 62 3.95 5.14 15.02
N GLY A 63 3.78 5.91 13.94
CA GLY A 63 2.52 6.57 13.59
C GLY A 63 2.30 7.94 14.25
N GLY A 64 3.17 8.34 15.20
CA GLY A 64 3.18 9.66 15.82
C GLY A 64 3.38 10.81 14.83
N LYS A 65 2.92 12.01 15.17
CA LYS A 65 3.22 13.24 14.42
C LYS A 65 4.46 13.91 15.00
N PHE A 66 5.45 14.15 14.14
CA PHE A 66 6.70 14.80 14.51
C PHE A 66 6.81 16.18 13.87
N TYR A 67 7.44 17.12 14.57
CA TYR A 67 7.81 18.43 14.06
C TYR A 67 9.23 18.75 14.51
N LYS A 68 10.12 19.03 13.55
CA LYS A 68 11.55 19.31 13.81
C LYS A 68 12.23 18.25 14.70
N GLY A 69 11.93 16.97 14.45
CA GLY A 69 12.49 15.84 15.20
C GLY A 69 11.87 15.61 16.58
N GLN A 70 10.88 16.40 16.99
CA GLN A 70 10.19 16.24 18.27
C GLN A 70 8.79 15.66 18.07
N LEU A 71 8.40 14.74 18.95
CA LEU A 71 7.06 14.15 18.96
C LEU A 71 6.04 15.18 19.44
N VAL A 72 5.17 15.64 18.54
CA VAL A 72 4.09 16.61 18.84
C VAL A 72 2.83 15.91 19.29
N LYS A 73 2.52 14.76 18.68
CA LYS A 73 1.35 13.96 19.03
C LYS A 73 1.69 12.47 18.98
N LYS A 74 1.64 11.83 20.15
CA LYS A 74 1.72 10.37 20.28
C LYS A 74 0.34 9.76 19.96
N PHE A 75 0.35 8.65 19.24
CA PHE A 75 -0.81 7.76 19.10
C PHE A 75 -0.51 6.44 19.78
N GLU A 76 -1.51 5.60 19.96
CA GLU A 76 -1.28 4.24 20.43
C GLU A 76 -0.47 3.46 19.40
N GLU A 77 0.48 2.65 19.88
CA GLU A 77 1.24 1.74 19.03
C GLU A 77 0.26 0.81 18.28
N PRO A 78 0.36 0.73 16.95
CA PRO A 78 -0.52 -0.12 16.18
C PRO A 78 -0.27 -1.61 16.53
N PRO A 79 -1.30 -2.45 16.42
CA PRO A 79 -1.14 -3.87 16.65
C PRO A 79 -0.17 -4.48 15.64
N LEU A 80 0.46 -5.60 15.99
CA LEU A 80 1.41 -6.32 15.15
C LEU A 80 0.79 -6.71 13.79
N SER A 81 -0.51 -7.00 13.75
CA SER A 81 -1.24 -7.30 12.51
C SER A 81 -1.25 -6.13 11.52
N TYR A 82 -1.24 -4.89 12.01
CA TYR A 82 -1.12 -3.70 11.16
C TYR A 82 0.27 -3.63 10.52
N LEU A 83 1.33 -3.88 11.29
CA LEU A 83 2.69 -3.94 10.76
C LEU A 83 2.87 -5.10 9.78
N GLN A 84 2.29 -6.27 10.05
CA GLN A 84 2.25 -7.39 9.12
C GLN A 84 1.54 -7.02 7.81
N GLY A 85 0.48 -6.22 7.88
CA GLY A 85 -0.17 -5.64 6.70
C GLY A 85 0.74 -4.73 5.89
N ILE A 86 1.60 -3.93 6.54
CA ILE A 86 2.60 -3.10 5.86
C ILE A 86 3.67 -3.99 5.19
N TRP A 87 4.23 -4.93 5.94
CA TRP A 87 5.29 -5.84 5.44
C TRP A 87 4.77 -6.74 4.31
N GLY A 88 3.49 -7.08 4.33
CA GLY A 88 2.78 -7.88 3.32
C GLY A 88 1.93 -7.07 2.35
N SER A 89 2.15 -5.77 2.20
CA SER A 89 1.26 -4.87 1.44
C SER A 89 1.09 -5.21 -0.04
N VAL A 90 1.96 -6.06 -0.62
CA VAL A 90 1.79 -6.61 -1.97
C VAL A 90 0.45 -7.32 -2.15
N PHE A 91 -0.07 -7.99 -1.11
CA PHE A 91 -1.37 -8.65 -1.17
C PHE A 91 -2.51 -7.64 -1.37
N ALA A 92 -2.41 -6.44 -0.80
CA ALA A 92 -3.40 -5.39 -1.00
C ALA A 92 -3.45 -4.93 -2.47
N ILE A 93 -2.29 -4.82 -3.13
CA ILE A 93 -2.19 -4.45 -4.55
C ILE A 93 -2.82 -5.54 -5.43
N ILE A 94 -2.48 -6.80 -5.18
CA ILE A 94 -3.02 -7.95 -5.94
C ILE A 94 -4.55 -8.02 -5.79
N LEU A 95 -5.06 -7.83 -4.57
CA LEU A 95 -6.50 -7.81 -4.32
C LEU A 95 -7.17 -6.66 -5.05
N ALA A 96 -6.64 -5.43 -4.94
CA ALA A 96 -7.19 -4.26 -5.63
C ALA A 96 -7.28 -4.48 -7.15
N ALA A 97 -6.20 -4.97 -7.76
CA ALA A 97 -6.16 -5.26 -9.20
C ALA A 97 -7.21 -6.31 -9.62
N LYS A 98 -7.42 -7.33 -8.78
CA LYS A 98 -8.45 -8.36 -9.04
C LYS A 98 -9.85 -7.76 -9.02
N TYR A 99 -10.18 -6.95 -8.01
CA TYR A 99 -11.51 -6.35 -7.89
C TYR A 99 -11.77 -5.29 -8.97
N GLU A 100 -10.75 -4.54 -9.38
CA GLU A 100 -10.86 -3.61 -10.51
C GLU A 100 -11.18 -4.34 -11.82
N LYS A 101 -10.50 -5.46 -12.09
CA LYS A 101 -10.80 -6.30 -13.26
C LYS A 101 -12.24 -6.83 -13.23
N VAL A 102 -12.68 -7.33 -12.08
CA VAL A 102 -14.07 -7.81 -11.90
C VAL A 102 -15.08 -6.68 -12.10
N ALA A 103 -14.80 -5.48 -11.58
CA ALA A 103 -15.67 -4.31 -11.77
C ALA A 103 -15.76 -3.88 -13.24
N LEU A 104 -14.63 -3.90 -13.97
CA LEU A 104 -14.59 -3.61 -15.41
C LEU A 104 -15.32 -4.68 -16.23
N GLU A 105 -15.15 -5.96 -15.90
CA GLU A 105 -15.87 -7.08 -16.55
C GLU A 105 -17.39 -6.98 -16.31
N ALA A 106 -17.82 -6.68 -15.09
CA ALA A 106 -19.23 -6.46 -14.76
C ALA A 106 -19.80 -5.22 -15.48
N ALA A 107 -19.04 -4.13 -15.57
CA ALA A 107 -19.44 -2.92 -16.30
C ALA A 107 -19.50 -3.14 -17.83
N GLY A 108 -18.65 -4.01 -18.38
CA GLY A 108 -18.69 -4.41 -19.79
C GLY A 108 -19.91 -5.25 -20.14
N GLN A 109 -20.37 -6.09 -19.21
CA GLN A 109 -21.61 -6.87 -19.37
C GLN A 109 -22.88 -6.00 -19.32
N CYS A 110 -22.84 -4.83 -18.68
CA CYS A 110 -23.97 -3.88 -18.68
C CYS A 110 -24.11 -3.05 -19.97
N LYS A 111 -23.25 -3.22 -21.00
CA LYS A 111 -23.26 -2.41 -22.23
C LYS A 111 -23.85 -3.07 -23.47
N THR A 112 -24.59 -4.16 -23.32
CA THR A 112 -25.36 -4.74 -24.43
C THR A 112 -26.73 -5.09 -23.90
N GLU A 113 -27.74 -4.29 -24.24
CA GLU A 113 -29.11 -4.77 -24.53
C GLU A 113 -30.10 -3.67 -25.00
N ASP A 114 -29.76 -2.37 -25.02
CA ASP A 114 -30.71 -1.32 -25.48
C ASP A 114 -30.10 -0.24 -26.39
N ASP A 115 -29.52 -0.59 -27.54
CA ASP A 115 -29.31 0.41 -28.62
C ASP A 115 -29.45 -0.22 -30.02
N ASP A 116 -30.59 -0.88 -30.25
CA ASP A 116 -31.09 -1.13 -31.61
C ASP A 116 -31.92 0.09 -32.04
N SER A 117 -31.24 1.17 -32.45
CA SER A 117 -31.84 2.16 -33.34
C SER A 117 -31.42 1.83 -34.77
N GLU A 118 -32.36 1.28 -35.53
CA GLU A 118 -32.24 0.96 -36.95
C GLU A 118 -32.06 2.25 -37.78
N ASP A 119 -30.85 2.50 -38.27
CA ASP A 119 -30.64 3.42 -39.40
C ASP A 119 -30.47 2.58 -40.69
N GLU A 120 -31.59 2.38 -41.39
CA GLU A 120 -31.60 1.86 -42.76
C GLU A 120 -30.96 2.86 -43.74
N LYS A 121 -30.16 2.31 -44.66
CA LYS A 121 -29.46 3.01 -45.74
C LYS A 121 -30.38 3.28 -46.93
N ASP A 122 -30.11 4.38 -47.63
CA ASP A 122 -30.18 4.52 -49.10
C ASP A 122 -29.22 5.68 -49.47
N GLY A 123 -28.39 5.71 -50.51
CA GLY A 123 -28.24 4.90 -51.71
C GLY A 123 -27.73 5.84 -52.83
N VAL A 124 -26.47 5.66 -53.24
CA VAL A 124 -25.86 5.97 -54.56
C VAL A 124 -25.98 7.41 -55.13
N LEU A 125 -24.82 8.08 -55.32
CA LEU A 125 -24.63 9.09 -56.36
C LEU A 125 -23.60 8.56 -57.35
N GLU A 126 -24.04 8.39 -58.60
CA GLU A 126 -23.24 7.94 -59.74
C GLU A 126 -22.28 9.05 -60.19
N ASP A 127 -21.08 8.63 -60.60
CA ASP A 127 -20.00 9.48 -61.14
C ASP A 127 -20.40 10.16 -62.46
N GLU A 128 -20.09 11.46 -62.56
CA GLU A 128 -20.16 12.23 -63.81
C GLU A 128 -19.09 11.76 -64.82
N VAL A 129 -19.51 11.50 -66.06
CA VAL A 129 -18.64 11.47 -67.25
C VAL A 129 -19.34 12.19 -68.40
N ASP A 130 -18.99 13.47 -68.60
CA ASP A 130 -18.56 14.13 -69.87
C ASP A 130 -18.55 15.66 -69.71
#